data_AF-A0A090V8C4-F1
#
_entry.id   AF-A0A090V8C4-F1
#
_cell.length_a   1.000
_cell.length_b   1.000
_cell.length_c   1.000
_cell.angle_alpha   90.00
_cell.angle_beta   90.00
_cell.angle_gamma   90.00
#
_symmetry.space_group_name_H-M   'P 1'
#
loop_
_entity.id
_entity.type
_entity.pdbx_description
1 polymer ?
#
loop_
_entity_poly.entity_id
_entity_poly.type
_entity_poly.pdbx_seq_one_letter_code
_entity_poly.pdbx_strand_id
1 'polypeptide(L)' 'MLGQETALWLARSQFAFTIGFHIVLAAFTIGLAQWLMLLEGLWLWRKQQVYRDLYKYWSKVFALNVAVGVVTG' A
#
# COMPACT_ATOMS: atom_id res chain seq x y z
N MET A 1 -36.78 17.11 -8.41
CA MET A 1 -36.62 15.95 -7.51
C MET A 1 -35.68 14.86 -8.03
N LEU A 2 -35.24 14.89 -9.31
CA LEU A 2 -34.28 13.91 -9.87
C LEU A 2 -32.79 14.17 -9.53
N GLY A 3 -32.43 15.38 -9.09
CA GLY A 3 -31.03 15.75 -8.85
C GLY A 3 -30.42 15.18 -7.55
N GLN A 4 -31.25 14.82 -6.57
CA GLN A 4 -30.76 14.37 -5.26
C GLN A 4 -30.37 12.89 -5.29
N GLU A 5 -31.15 12.07 -6.00
CA GLU A 5 -30.82 10.67 -6.30
C GLU A 5 -29.51 10.56 -7.11
N THR A 6 -29.37 11.34 -8.19
CA THR A 6 -28.15 11.31 -9.02
C THR A 6 -26.94 11.81 -8.26
N ALA A 7 -27.07 12.88 -7.46
CA ALA A 7 -26.00 13.37 -6.61
C ALA A 7 -25.55 12.31 -5.59
N LEU A 8 -26.48 11.58 -4.99
CA LEU A 8 -26.17 10.49 -4.06
C LEU A 8 -25.43 9.34 -4.75
N TRP A 9 -25.87 8.92 -5.94
CA TRP A 9 -25.20 7.87 -6.72
C TRP A 9 -23.79 8.27 -7.16
N LEU A 10 -23.60 9.53 -7.57
CA LEU A 10 -22.29 10.08 -7.91
C LEU A 10 -21.37 10.12 -6.68
N ALA A 11 -21.86 10.58 -5.54
CA ALA A 11 -21.09 10.62 -4.29
C ALA A 11 -20.66 9.21 -3.83
N ARG A 12 -21.55 8.22 -3.91
CA ARG A 12 -21.23 6.81 -3.61
C ARG A 12 -20.19 6.25 -4.56
N SER A 13 -20.31 6.54 -5.85
CA SER A 13 -19.38 6.05 -6.87
C SER A 13 -17.99 6.67 -6.71
N GLN A 14 -17.92 7.97 -6.44
CA GLN A 14 -16.67 8.67 -6.13
C GLN A 14 -16.02 8.10 -4.87
N PHE A 15 -16.79 7.90 -3.80
CA PHE A 15 -16.28 7.29 -2.57
C PHE A 15 -15.77 5.87 -2.81
N ALA A 16 -16.55 5.03 -3.49
CA ALA A 16 -16.18 3.65 -3.81
C ALA A 16 -14.89 3.56 -4.64
N PHE A 17 -14.72 4.45 -5.62
CA PHE A 17 -13.49 4.56 -6.40
C PHE A 17 -12.30 4.92 -5.49
N THR A 18 -12.40 6.03 -4.76
CA THR A 18 -11.31 6.48 -3.89
C THR A 18 -10.96 5.43 -2.85
N ILE A 19 -11.92 4.97 -2.04
CA ILE A 19 -11.66 4.01 -0.96
C ILE A 19 -11.20 2.63 -1.48
N GLY A 20 -11.65 2.22 -2.68
CA GLY A 20 -11.20 1.00 -3.33
C GLY A 20 -9.69 1.01 -3.57
N PHE A 21 -9.15 2.10 -4.13
CA PHE A 21 -7.70 2.26 -4.29
C PHE A 21 -6.97 2.34 -2.94
N HIS A 22 -7.53 3.04 -1.95
CA HIS A 22 -6.95 3.11 -0.59
C HIS A 22 -6.68 1.75 0.00
N ILE A 23 -7.72 0.92 0.03
CA ILE A 23 -7.67 -0.34 0.76
C ILE A 23 -6.67 -1.28 0.11
N VAL A 24 -6.60 -1.31 -1.23
CA VAL A 24 -5.62 -2.12 -1.95
C VAL A 24 -4.19 -1.66 -1.66
N LEU A 25 -3.93 -0.35 -1.76
CA LEU A 25 -2.61 0.22 -1.48
C LEU A 25 -2.19 0.04 -0.01
N ALA A 26 -3.14 0.20 0.92
CA ALA A 26 -2.92 0.01 2.36
C ALA A 26 -2.62 -1.46 2.69
N ALA A 27 -3.42 -2.40 2.18
CA ALA A 27 -3.19 -3.84 2.39
C ALA A 27 -1.84 -4.28 1.81
N PHE A 28 -1.47 -3.79 0.62
CA PHE A 28 -0.17 -4.08 0.02
C PHE A 28 1.00 -3.52 0.85
N THR A 29 0.85 -2.31 1.38
CA THR A 29 1.84 -1.69 2.29
C THR A 29 2.07 -2.54 3.54
N ILE A 30 0.98 -3.00 4.19
CA ILE A 30 1.06 -3.82 5.40
C ILE A 30 1.79 -5.14 5.10
N GLY A 31 1.46 -5.79 3.99
CA GLY A 31 2.14 -7.02 3.55
C GLY A 31 3.63 -6.81 3.26
N LEU A 32 3.98 -5.73 2.55
CA LEU A 32 5.38 -5.38 2.28
C LEU A 32 6.16 -5.04 3.55
N ALA A 33 5.55 -4.38 4.53
CA ALA A 33 6.21 -4.08 5.80
C ALA A 33 6.61 -5.37 6.53
N GLN A 34 5.71 -6.36 6.60
CA GLN A 34 6.00 -7.67 7.19
C GLN A 34 7.07 -8.42 6.39
N TRP A 35 7.03 -8.36 5.06
CA TRP A 35 8.04 -8.96 4.20
C TRP A 35 9.44 -8.35 4.41
N LEU A 36 9.54 -7.03 4.47
CA LEU A 36 10.79 -6.31 4.73
C LEU A 36 11.34 -6.64 6.12
N MET A 37 10.47 -6.70 7.13
CA MET A 37 10.85 -7.12 8.49
C MET A 37 11.44 -8.54 8.49
N LEU A 38 10.83 -9.49 7.77
CA LEU A 38 11.34 -10.86 7.65
C LEU A 38 12.70 -10.92 6.95
N LEU A 39 12.89 -10.15 5.87
CA LEU A 39 14.15 -10.09 5.15
C LEU A 39 15.29 -9.53 6.01
N GLU A 40 15.03 -8.45 6.75
CA GLU A 40 16.01 -7.87 7.66
C GLU A 40 16.33 -8.84 8.81
N GLY A 41 15.32 -9.51 9.38
CA GLY A 41 15.51 -10.56 10.39
C GLY A 41 16.34 -11.74 9.90
N LEU A 42 16.08 -12.22 8.68
CA LEU A 42 16.88 -13.29 8.04
C LEU A 42 18.31 -12.84 7.76
N TRP A 43 18.52 -11.59 7.34
CA TRP A 43 19.86 -11.04 7.15
C TRP A 43 20.63 -10.96 8.47
N LEU A 44 19.99 -10.51 9.56
CA LEU A 44 20.60 -10.43 10.88
C LEU A 44 21.03 -11.80 11.39
N TRP A 45 20.21 -12.83 11.14
CA TRP A 45 20.49 -14.20 11.58
C TRP A 45 21.50 -14.94 10.69
N ARG A 46 21.31 -14.94 9.36
CA ARG A 46 22.14 -15.72 8.42
C ARG A 46 23.33 -14.94 7.85
N LYS A 47 23.36 -13.62 7.96
CA LYS A 47 24.40 -12.72 7.41
C LYS A 47 24.61 -12.83 5.90
N GLN A 48 23.65 -13.39 5.15
CA GLN A 48 23.76 -13.55 3.70
C GLN A 48 23.33 -12.27 2.97
N GLN A 49 24.19 -11.72 2.10
CA GLN A 49 23.95 -10.44 1.41
C GLN A 49 22.67 -10.42 0.57
N VAL A 50 22.26 -11.56 0.01
CA VAL A 50 21.04 -11.70 -0.80
C VAL A 50 19.81 -11.11 -0.10
N TYR A 51 19.64 -11.36 1.21
CA TYR A 51 18.49 -10.84 1.96
C TYR A 51 18.51 -9.30 2.08
N ARG A 52 19.71 -8.72 2.19
CA ARG A 52 19.90 -7.27 2.29
C ARG A 52 19.68 -6.58 0.94
N ASP A 53 20.09 -7.22 -0.15
CA ASP A 53 19.86 -6.71 -1.50
C ASP A 53 18.36 -6.73 -1.84
N LEU A 54 17.67 -7.82 -1.49
CA LEU A 54 16.20 -7.90 -1.58
C LEU A 54 15.53 -6.82 -0.72
N TYR A 55 15.97 -6.62 0.53
CA TYR A 55 15.42 -5.58 1.40
C TYR A 55 15.54 -4.19 0.77
N LYS A 56 16.72 -3.83 0.25
CA LYS A 56 16.95 -2.52 -0.40
C LYS A 56 16.15 -2.32 -1.69
N TYR A 57 15.90 -3.39 -2.44
CA TYR A 57 15.04 -3.34 -3.62
C TYR A 57 13.58 -3.09 -3.22
N TRP A 58 13.06 -3.92 -2.33
CA TRP A 58 11.66 -3.85 -1.90
C TRP A 58 11.35 -2.60 -1.05
N SER A 59 12.33 -2.04 -0.33
CA SER A 59 12.13 -0.83 0.47
C SER A 59 11.81 0.40 -0.39
N LYS A 60 12.35 0.47 -1.63
CA LYS A 60 12.01 1.53 -2.59
C LYS A 60 10.55 1.42 -3.04
N VAL A 61 10.11 0.21 -3.36
CA VAL A 61 8.71 -0.07 -3.76
C VAL A 61 7.76 0.23 -2.59
N PHE A 62 8.12 -0.16 -1.38
CA PHE A 62 7.38 0.16 -0.17
C PHE A 62 7.25 1.67 0.03
N ALA A 63 8.35 2.43 -0.07
CA ALA A 63 8.32 3.89 0.09
C ALA A 63 7.43 4.58 -0.96
N LEU A 64 7.50 4.13 -2.22
CA LEU A 64 6.62 4.62 -3.30
C LEU A 64 5.15 4.34 -2.98
N ASN A 65 4.84 3.11 -2.55
CA ASN A 65 3.47 2.69 -2.27
C ASN A 65 2.87 3.43 -1.07
N VAL A 66 3.68 3.67 -0.02
CA VAL A 66 3.28 4.51 1.13
C VAL A 66 3.02 5.95 0.69
N ALA A 67 3.90 6.53 -0.13
CA ALA A 67 3.72 7.90 -0.61
C ALA A 67 2.40 8.07 -1.39
N VAL A 68 2.07 7.11 -2.27
CA VAL A 68 0.79 7.12 -2.98
C VAL A 68 -0.37 6.90 -1.99
N GLY A 69 -0.28 5.89 -1.12
CA GLY A 69 -1.35 5.54 -0.19
C GLY A 69 -1.72 6.64 0.82
N VAL A 70 -0.74 7.46 1.27
CA VAL A 70 -0.98 8.61 2.16
C VAL A 70 -1.68 9.76 1.44
N VAL A 71 -1.36 9.98 0.16
CA VAL A 71 -1.96 11.08 -0.62
C VAL A 71 -3.41 10.78 -0.95
N THR A 72 -3.70 9.51 -1.21
CA THR A 72 -5.01 9.15 -1.68
C THR A 72 -6.03 9.15 -0.50
N GLY A 73 -5.59 8.88 0.75
CA GLY A 73 -6.44 8.47 1.88
C GLY A 73 -6.80 9.57 2.85
#